data_AF-A0A1G1AJ62-F1
#
_entry.id   AF-A0A1G1AJ62-F1
#
_cell.length_a   1.000
_cell.length_b   1.000
_cell.length_c   1.000
_cell.angle_alpha   90.00
_cell.angle_beta   90.00
_cell.angle_gamma   90.00
#
_symmetry.space_group_name_H-M   'P 1'
#
loop_
_entity.id
_entity.type
_entity.pdbx_description
1 polymer ?
#
loop_
_entity_poly.entity_id
_entity_poly.type
_entity_poly.pdbx_seq_one_letter_code
_entity_poly.pdbx_strand_id
1 'polypeptide(L)'
;MSRRFDPDIPSSSALDIFQPKPNILYSLEAAAHLAGVPRRSILIYYRAGLVRPVFQPPYGVMAFTEEAILAVRQIEHIRVTHGINVAWIKTIFDLLDEVERLRAEVRFLRNR
;
A
#
# COMPACT_ATOMS: atom_id res chain seq x y z
N MET A 1 -4.96 37.01 -27.97
CA MET A 1 -6.28 36.52 -28.45
C MET A 1 -5.99 35.44 -29.48
N SER A 2 -6.34 34.16 -29.37
CA SER A 2 -7.27 33.45 -28.50
C SER A 2 -6.79 31.99 -28.42
N ARG A 3 -6.69 31.40 -27.22
CA ARG A 3 -6.60 29.93 -27.09
C ARG A 3 -8.02 29.39 -27.25
N ARG A 4 -8.19 28.46 -28.17
CA ARG A 4 -9.43 27.72 -28.42
C ARG A 4 -9.15 26.23 -28.19
N PHE A 5 -10.13 25.57 -27.58
CA PHE A 5 -10.32 24.12 -27.38
C PHE A 5 -9.45 23.46 -26.30
N ASP A 6 -9.95 22.63 -25.36
CA ASP A 6 -11.24 21.94 -25.17
C ASP A 6 -11.42 21.55 -23.68
N PRO A 7 -12.63 21.54 -23.09
CA PRO A 7 -12.87 20.88 -21.82
C PRO A 7 -13.92 19.76 -21.96
N ASP A 8 -13.68 18.78 -22.81
CA ASP A 8 -14.26 17.45 -22.60
C ASP A 8 -13.42 16.71 -21.55
N ILE A 9 -13.52 17.17 -20.30
CA ILE A 9 -13.15 16.36 -19.14
C ILE A 9 -14.38 15.52 -18.84
N PRO A 10 -14.39 14.20 -19.11
CA PRO A 10 -15.50 13.36 -18.70
C PRO A 10 -15.68 13.48 -17.18
N SER A 11 -16.91 13.76 -16.80
CA SER A 11 -17.34 14.14 -15.46
C SER A 11 -16.75 13.27 -14.35
N SER A 12 -16.27 13.93 -13.29
CA SER A 12 -15.69 13.37 -12.04
C SER A 12 -16.56 12.33 -11.32
N SER A 13 -17.80 12.09 -11.76
CA SER A 13 -18.78 11.22 -11.11
C SER A 13 -18.42 9.73 -11.11
N ALA A 14 -17.60 9.26 -12.05
CA ALA A 14 -17.18 7.86 -12.08
C ALA A 14 -16.12 7.53 -11.01
N LEU A 15 -15.29 8.50 -10.62
CA LEU A 15 -14.28 8.31 -9.57
C LEU A 15 -14.91 8.30 -8.17
N ASP A 16 -16.02 9.04 -7.98
CA ASP A 16 -16.72 9.13 -6.69
C ASP A 16 -17.27 7.78 -6.22
N ILE A 17 -17.63 6.88 -7.15
CA ILE A 17 -18.17 5.55 -6.82
C ILE A 17 -17.10 4.66 -6.15
N PHE A 18 -15.82 4.92 -6.46
CA PHE A 18 -14.71 4.17 -5.90
C PHE A 18 -14.09 4.84 -4.67
N GLN A 19 -14.53 6.04 -4.29
CA GLN A 19 -13.99 6.72 -3.11
C GLN A 19 -14.70 6.20 -1.85
N PRO A 20 -13.97 5.61 -0.88
CA PRO A 20 -14.53 5.41 0.45
C PRO A 20 -14.91 6.77 1.05
N LYS A 21 -16.00 6.79 1.81
CA LYS A 21 -16.50 7.99 2.49
C LYS A 21 -16.10 7.95 3.97
N PRO A 22 -15.86 9.10 4.58
CA PRO A 22 -15.48 9.16 5.99
C PRO A 22 -16.62 8.71 6.89
N ASN A 23 -16.27 8.10 8.02
CA ASN A 23 -17.21 7.66 9.05
C ASN A 23 -18.23 6.58 8.62
N ILE A 24 -17.95 5.87 7.51
CA ILE A 24 -18.72 4.69 7.07
C ILE A 24 -17.86 3.43 7.25
N LEU A 25 -18.49 2.36 7.69
CA LEU A 25 -17.88 1.04 7.78
C LEU A 25 -18.22 0.19 6.56
N TYR A 26 -17.20 -0.40 5.97
CA TYR A 26 -17.29 -1.21 4.76
C TYR A 26 -17.05 -2.68 5.08
N SER A 27 -17.89 -3.56 4.56
CA SER A 27 -17.64 -5.00 4.64
C SER A 27 -16.34 -5.38 3.91
N LEU A 28 -15.78 -6.55 4.20
CA LEU A 28 -14.60 -7.05 3.48
C LEU A 28 -14.75 -7.03 1.95
N GLU A 29 -15.95 -7.30 1.45
CA GLU A 29 -16.24 -7.32 0.01
C GLU A 29 -16.30 -5.91 -0.58
N ALA A 30 -16.97 -4.98 0.09
CA ALA A 30 -17.00 -3.57 -0.30
C ALA A 30 -15.60 -2.95 -0.22
N ALA A 31 -14.83 -3.26 0.82
CA ALA A 31 -13.45 -2.80 0.99
C ALA A 31 -12.54 -3.33 -0.12
N ALA A 32 -12.70 -4.59 -0.54
CA ALA A 32 -11.95 -5.16 -1.67
C ALA A 32 -12.28 -4.45 -3.00
N HIS A 33 -13.57 -4.22 -3.26
CA HIS A 33 -14.01 -3.52 -4.46
C HIS A 33 -13.52 -2.07 -4.49
N LEU A 34 -13.66 -1.33 -3.38
CA LEU A 34 -13.17 0.04 -3.26
C LEU A 34 -11.64 0.09 -3.35
N ALA A 35 -10.91 -0.80 -2.69
CA ALA A 35 -9.46 -0.83 -2.78
C ALA A 35 -8.94 -1.23 -4.17
N GLY A 36 -9.75 -1.88 -5.00
CA GLY A 36 -9.31 -2.45 -6.28
C GLY A 36 -8.40 -3.67 -6.09
N VAL A 37 -8.58 -4.40 -4.98
CA VAL A 37 -7.64 -5.41 -4.49
C VAL A 37 -8.40 -6.71 -4.16
N PRO A 38 -7.87 -7.91 -4.47
CA PRO A 38 -8.53 -9.16 -4.11
C PRO A 38 -8.78 -9.29 -2.60
N ARG A 39 -9.95 -9.82 -2.22
CA ARG A 39 -10.32 -10.09 -0.81
C ARG A 39 -9.22 -10.84 -0.04
N ARG A 40 -8.57 -11.79 -0.70
CA ARG A 40 -7.48 -12.59 -0.14
C ARG A 40 -6.28 -11.72 0.28
N SER A 41 -5.93 -10.69 -0.49
CA SER A 41 -4.82 -9.80 -0.14
C SER A 41 -5.12 -8.99 1.12
N ILE A 42 -6.35 -8.47 1.25
CA ILE A 42 -6.78 -7.75 2.46
C ILE A 42 -6.64 -8.65 3.70
N LEU A 43 -7.04 -9.92 3.59
CA LEU A 43 -6.85 -10.89 4.67
C LEU A 43 -5.37 -11.17 4.96
N ILE A 44 -4.50 -11.20 3.95
CA ILE A 44 -3.05 -11.32 4.14
C ILE A 44 -2.51 -10.12 4.92
N TYR A 45 -2.89 -8.89 4.56
CA TYR A 45 -2.46 -7.68 5.26
C TYR A 45 -3.00 -7.56 6.67
N TYR A 46 -4.24 -7.99 6.89
CA TYR A 46 -4.80 -8.13 8.23
C TYR A 46 -3.98 -9.10 9.08
N ARG A 47 -3.68 -10.30 8.56
CA ARG A 47 -2.86 -11.29 9.28
C ARG A 47 -1.43 -10.83 9.52
N ALA A 48 -0.87 -10.01 8.63
CA ALA A 48 0.44 -9.37 8.79
C ALA A 48 0.42 -8.17 9.75
N GLY A 49 -0.75 -7.75 10.24
CA GLY A 49 -0.92 -6.61 11.15
C GLY A 49 -0.83 -5.23 10.47
N LEU A 50 -0.80 -5.20 9.14
CA LEU A 50 -0.67 -3.96 8.35
C LEU A 50 -1.98 -3.20 8.21
N VAL A 51 -3.11 -3.90 8.34
CA VAL A 51 -4.46 -3.33 8.25
C VAL A 51 -5.29 -3.87 9.39
N ARG A 52 -6.03 -2.99 10.07
CA ARG A 52 -6.87 -3.38 11.22
C ARG A 52 -8.35 -3.13 10.90
N PRO A 53 -9.22 -4.14 11.01
CA PRO A 53 -10.65 -3.94 10.93
C PRO A 53 -11.18 -3.35 12.24
N VAL A 54 -12.32 -2.65 12.17
CA VAL A 54 -13.05 -2.13 13.34
C VAL A 54 -13.80 -3.27 14.04
N PHE A 55 -14.36 -4.19 13.27
CA PHE A 55 -15.02 -5.39 13.78
C PHE A 55 -14.33 -6.64 13.24
N GLN A 56 -14.20 -7.67 14.08
CA GLN A 56 -13.65 -8.95 13.68
C GLN A 56 -14.42 -10.10 14.38
N PRO A 57 -14.54 -11.27 13.73
CA PRO A 57 -15.14 -12.44 14.36
C PRO A 57 -14.42 -12.82 15.68
N PRO A 58 -15.14 -13.31 16.70
CA PRO A 58 -16.54 -13.78 16.69
C PRO A 58 -17.61 -12.69 16.90
N TYR A 59 -17.22 -11.43 17.07
CA TYR A 59 -18.13 -10.35 17.52
C TYR A 59 -18.84 -9.59 16.39
N GLY A 60 -18.79 -10.09 15.15
CA GLY A 60 -19.47 -9.49 14.01
C GLY A 60 -18.82 -9.78 12.66
N VAL A 61 -19.43 -9.24 11.60
CA VAL A 61 -18.87 -9.27 10.24
C VAL A 61 -17.67 -8.32 10.17
N MET A 62 -16.58 -8.77 9.55
CA MET A 62 -15.37 -7.97 9.41
C MET A 62 -15.66 -6.68 8.63
N ALA A 63 -15.35 -5.54 9.26
CA ALA A 63 -15.63 -4.22 8.71
C ALA A 63 -14.41 -3.29 8.81
N PHE A 64 -14.24 -2.44 7.80
CA PHE A 64 -13.09 -1.56 7.61
C PHE A 64 -13.53 -0.11 7.46
N THR A 65 -12.71 0.81 7.96
CA THR A 65 -12.91 2.24 7.75
C THR A 65 -12.32 2.68 6.41
N GLU A 66 -12.56 3.94 6.04
CA GLU A 66 -11.90 4.59 4.91
C GLU A 66 -10.38 4.52 5.01
N GLU A 67 -9.79 4.81 6.18
CA GLU A 67 -8.35 4.84 6.38
C GLU A 67 -7.73 3.47 6.14
N ALA A 68 -8.43 2.40 6.56
CA ALA A 68 -8.01 1.04 6.30
C ALA A 68 -8.04 0.69 4.80
N ILE A 69 -9.04 1.18 4.06
CA ILE A 69 -9.14 0.99 2.60
C ILE A 69 -8.02 1.74 1.87
N LEU A 70 -7.74 2.98 2.27
CA LEU A 70 -6.64 3.78 1.71
C LEU A 70 -5.27 3.13 2.01
N ALA A 71 -5.08 2.60 3.21
CA ALA A 71 -3.88 1.86 3.58
C ALA A 71 -3.70 0.61 2.71
N VAL A 72 -4.76 -0.18 2.46
CA VAL A 72 -4.72 -1.33 1.55
C VAL A 72 -4.28 -0.91 0.16
N ARG A 73 -4.84 0.18 -0.38
CA ARG A 73 -4.45 0.72 -1.71
C ARG A 73 -2.98 1.09 -1.74
N GLN A 74 -2.49 1.76 -0.70
CA GLN A 74 -1.09 2.17 -0.62
C GLN A 74 -0.15 0.96 -0.51
N ILE A 75 -0.48 -0.02 0.31
CA ILE A 75 0.30 -1.26 0.45
C ILE A 75 0.34 -2.02 -0.87
N GLU A 76 -0.79 -2.14 -1.55
CA GLU A 76 -0.88 -2.83 -2.84
C GLU A 76 -0.18 -2.06 -3.96
N HIS A 77 -0.30 -0.75 -3.97
CA HIS A 77 0.49 0.09 -4.86
C HIS A 77 1.98 -0.10 -4.60
N ILE A 78 2.44 -0.12 -3.36
CA ILE A 78 3.85 -0.40 -3.04
C ILE A 78 4.23 -1.82 -3.48
N ARG A 79 3.41 -2.83 -3.20
CA ARG A 79 3.67 -4.22 -3.58
C ARG A 79 3.76 -4.40 -5.09
N VAL A 80 2.86 -3.79 -5.85
CA VAL A 80 2.81 -3.89 -7.33
C VAL A 80 3.91 -3.03 -7.96
N THR A 81 4.07 -1.79 -7.51
CA THR A 81 5.05 -0.84 -8.05
C THR A 81 6.49 -1.21 -7.68
N HIS A 82 6.73 -1.73 -6.47
CA HIS A 82 8.07 -2.09 -5.99
C HIS A 82 8.36 -3.60 -6.05
N GLY A 83 7.38 -4.43 -6.42
CA GLY A 83 7.57 -5.86 -6.67
C GLY A 83 8.32 -6.59 -5.55
N ILE A 84 8.05 -6.29 -4.28
CA ILE A 84 8.85 -6.77 -3.14
C ILE A 84 8.67 -8.29 -2.96
N ASN A 85 9.50 -8.99 -3.71
CA ASN A 85 9.84 -10.40 -3.63
C ASN A 85 10.99 -10.54 -2.62
N VAL A 86 10.99 -11.59 -1.82
CA VAL A 86 11.98 -11.85 -0.75
C VAL A 86 13.43 -11.82 -1.28
N ALA A 87 13.64 -12.12 -2.56
CA ALA A 87 14.93 -11.97 -3.23
C ALA A 87 15.46 -10.52 -3.21
N TRP A 88 14.57 -9.53 -3.36
CA TRP A 88 14.91 -8.10 -3.42
C TRP A 88 15.28 -7.55 -2.04
N ILE A 89 14.55 -7.96 -1.00
CA ILE A 89 14.90 -7.63 0.40
C ILE A 89 16.29 -8.19 0.71
N LYS A 90 16.56 -9.43 0.31
CA LYS A 90 17.88 -10.06 0.50
C LYS A 90 18.99 -9.27 -0.20
N THR A 91 18.78 -8.83 -1.45
CA THR A 91 19.78 -8.01 -2.18
C THR A 91 20.06 -6.68 -1.49
N ILE A 92 19.05 -6.01 -0.93
CA ILE A 92 19.25 -4.75 -0.19
C ILE A 92 20.10 -5.00 1.07
N PHE A 93 19.81 -6.06 1.83
CA PHE A 93 20.59 -6.40 3.01
C PHE A 93 22.03 -6.80 2.67
N ASP A 94 22.24 -7.62 1.63
CA ASP A 94 23.58 -8.04 1.19
C ASP A 94 24.45 -6.83 0.77
N LEU A 95 23.85 -5.83 0.12
CA LEU A 95 24.54 -4.59 -0.27
C LEU A 95 24.88 -3.68 0.92
N LEU A 96 23.98 -3.61 1.92
CA LEU A 96 24.24 -2.83 3.13
C LEU A 96 25.42 -3.42 3.92
N ASP A 97 25.49 -4.75 4.01
CA ASP A 97 26.59 -5.45 4.67
C ASP A 97 27.93 -5.22 3.95
N GLU A 98 27.95 -5.26 2.62
CA GLU A 98 29.15 -4.99 1.83
C GLU A 98 29.64 -3.53 1.98
N VAL A 99 28.71 -2.57 2.02
CA VAL A 99 29.03 -1.17 2.29
C VAL A 99 29.66 -0.99 3.66
N GLU A 100 29.17 -1.67 4.69
CA GLU A 100 29.74 -1.57 6.04
C GLU A 100 31.13 -2.22 6.10
N ARG A 101 31.34 -3.34 5.40
CA ARG A 101 32.64 -4.00 5.26
C ARG A 101 33.67 -3.06 4.62
N LEU A 102 33.33 -2.46 3.49
CA LEU A 102 34.22 -1.54 2.77
C LEU A 102 34.51 -0.28 3.60
N ARG A 103 33.52 0.25 4.32
CA ARG A 103 33.72 1.37 5.25
C ARG A 103 34.68 0.99 6.38
N ALA A 104 34.58 -0.23 6.92
CA ALA A 104 35.50 -0.72 7.94
C ALA A 104 36.95 -0.82 7.41
N GLU A 105 37.13 -1.29 6.18
CA GLU A 105 38.44 -1.38 5.53
C GLU A 105 39.06 0.01 5.28
N VAL A 106 38.27 0.97 4.78
CA VAL A 106 38.73 2.36 4.62
C VAL A 106 39.09 2.99 5.97
N ARG A 107 38.30 2.76 7.02
CA ARG A 107 38.64 3.22 8.38
C ARG A 107 39.95 2.60 8.87
N PHE A 108 40.17 1.31 8.61
CA PHE A 108 41.40 0.60 8.97
C PHE A 108 42.62 1.17 8.25
N LEU A 109 42.52 1.42 6.94
CA LEU A 109 43.61 1.99 6.13
C LEU A 109 43.91 3.45 6.46
N ARG A 110 42.90 4.23 6.89
CA ARG A 110 43.06 5.64 7.29
C ARG A 110 43.61 5.82 8.70
N ASN A 111 43.43 4.84 9.58
CA ASN A 111 43.95 4.85 10.96
C ASN A 111 45.35 4.24 11.06
N ARG A 112 46.05 4.10 9.94
CA ARG A 112 47.40 3.57 9.80
C ARG A 112 48.32 4.65 9.26
#